data_AF-C3R3X0-F1
#
_entry.id   AF-C3R3X0-F1
#
_cell.length_a   1.000
_cell.length_b   1.000
_cell.length_c   1.000
_cell.angle_alpha   90.00
_cell.angle_beta   90.00
_cell.angle_gamma   90.00
#
_symmetry.space_group_name_H-M   'P 1'
#
loop_
_entity.id
_entity.type
_entity.pdbx_description
1 polymer ?
#
loop_
_entity_poly.entity_id
_entity_poly.type
_entity_poly.pdbx_seq_one_letter_code
_entity_poly.pdbx_strand_id
1 'polypeptide(L)' 'MDSQDVCLRLNISPRTLQTLRDNGKLPYSQIQHKIFYKPEDVEALLTIVELQRKEKILKSKNINL' A
#
# COMPACT_ATOMS: atom_id res chain seq x y z
N MET A 1 -3.75 -0.82 -13.10
CA MET A 1 -3.71 -2.03 -12.23
C MET A 1 -5.04 -2.18 -11.55
N ASP A 2 -5.55 -3.41 -11.43
CA ASP A 2 -6.78 -3.66 -10.66
C ASP A 2 -6.47 -3.85 -9.17
N SER A 3 -7.51 -4.07 -8.36
CA SER A 3 -7.35 -4.25 -6.91
C SER A 3 -6.57 -5.51 -6.53
N GLN A 4 -6.63 -6.58 -7.34
CA GLN A 4 -5.92 -7.82 -7.06
C GLN A 4 -4.42 -7.62 -7.28
N ASP A 5 -4.04 -7.03 -8.41
CA ASP A 5 -2.65 -6.71 -8.73
C ASP A 5 -2.00 -5.86 -7.62
N VAL A 6 -2.72 -4.84 -7.15
CA VAL A 6 -2.22 -3.94 -6.11
C VAL A 6 -2.06 -4.65 -4.77
N CYS A 7 -3.02 -5.50 -4.38
CA CYS A 7 -2.91 -6.28 -3.15
C CYS A 7 -1.67 -7.19 -3.16
N LEU A 8 -1.43 -7.87 -4.28
CA LEU A 8 -0.26 -8.74 -4.46
C LEU A 8 1.05 -7.94 -4.41
N ARG A 9 1.11 -6.82 -5.14
CA ARG A 9 2.33 -6.02 -5.27
C ARG A 9 2.74 -5.33 -3.97
N LEU A 10 1.78 -4.81 -3.21
CA LEU A 10 2.04 -4.18 -1.91
C LEU A 10 2.12 -5.20 -0.75
N ASN A 11 1.75 -6.46 -1.02
CA ASN A 11 1.55 -7.51 -0.03
C ASN A 11 0.63 -7.03 1.12
N ILE A 12 -0.60 -6.65 0.74
CA ILE A 12 -1.63 -6.14 1.66
C ILE A 12 -2.98 -6.84 1.44
N SER A 13 -3.84 -6.78 2.45
CA SER A 13 -5.22 -7.27 2.33
C SER A 13 -6.12 -6.26 1.58
N PRO A 14 -7.24 -6.72 1.00
CA PRO A 14 -8.24 -5.84 0.39
C PRO A 14 -8.77 -4.76 1.36
N ARG A 15 -8.86 -5.09 2.66
CA ARG A 15 -9.26 -4.13 3.69
C ARG A 15 -8.23 -3.01 3.87
N THR A 16 -6.93 -3.34 3.85
CA THR A 16 -5.87 -2.33 3.88
C THR A 16 -5.89 -1.47 2.63
N LEU A 17 -6.10 -2.06 1.45
CA LEU A 17 -6.24 -1.31 0.19
C LEU A 17 -7.41 -0.32 0.23
N GLN A 18 -8.54 -0.74 0.78
CA GLN A 18 -9.68 0.13 1.01
C GLN A 18 -9.31 1.30 1.95
N THR A 19 -8.70 1.03 3.10
CA THR A 19 -8.24 2.07 4.03
C THR A 19 -7.26 3.05 3.40
N LEU A 20 -6.38 2.60 2.50
CA LEU A 20 -5.45 3.47 1.78
C LEU A 20 -6.17 4.44 0.83
N ARG A 21 -7.22 3.96 0.15
CA ARG A 21 -8.09 4.81 -0.67
C ARG A 21 -8.91 5.78 0.16
N ASP A 22 -9.59 5.28 1.19
CA ASP A 22 -10.48 6.08 2.04
C ASP A 22 -9.71 7.22 2.74
N ASN A 23 -8.45 6.98 3.11
CA ASN A 23 -7.57 7.98 3.71
C ASN A 23 -6.80 8.84 2.67
N GLY A 24 -7.05 8.66 1.37
CA GLY A 24 -6.38 9.42 0.30
C GLY A 24 -4.89 9.13 0.12
N LYS A 25 -4.38 8.02 0.68
CA LYS A 25 -2.96 7.63 0.60
C LYS A 25 -2.58 6.93 -0.70
N LEU A 26 -3.56 6.35 -1.38
CA LEU A 26 -3.37 5.76 -2.70
C LEU A 26 -4.39 6.35 -3.67
N PRO A 27 -3.94 7.20 -4.63
CA PRO A 27 -4.80 7.72 -5.69
C PRO A 27 -5.42 6.58 -6.50
N TYR A 28 -6.66 6.78 -6.93
CA TYR A 28 -7.36 5.84 -7.78
C TYR A 28 -8.23 6.58 -8.78
N SER A 29 -8.55 5.90 -9.88
CA SER A 29 -9.56 6.33 -10.84
C SER A 29 -10.66 5.29 -10.90
N GLN A 30 -11.90 5.74 -11.07
CA GLN A 30 -13.04 4.86 -11.29
C GLN A 30 -13.48 4.99 -12.74
N ILE A 31 -13.57 3.86 -13.44
CA ILE A 31 -14.11 3.79 -14.79
C ILE A 31 -15.32 2.85 -14.71
N GLN A 32 -16.51 3.42 -14.95
CA GLN A 32 -17.79 2.78 -14.65
C GLN A 32 -17.88 2.35 -13.16
N HIS A 33 -17.83 1.04 -12.89
CA HIS A 33 -17.92 0.45 -11.54
C HIS A 33 -16.62 -0.23 -11.10
N LYS A 34 -15.55 -0.09 -11.90
CA LYS A 34 -14.24 -0.69 -11.58
C LYS A 34 -13.25 0.39 -11.16
N ILE A 35 -12.49 0.06 -10.12
CA ILE A 35 -11.43 0.91 -9.57
C ILE A 35 -10.11 0.48 -10.21
N PHE A 36 -9.34 1.46 -10.64
CA PHE A 36 -8.02 1.29 -11.21
C PHE A 36 -7.00 2.18 -10.54
N TYR A 37 -5.77 1.69 -10.49
CA TYR A 37 -4.62 2.38 -9.92
C TYR A 37 -3.56 2.57 -10.98
N LYS A 38 -2.87 3.71 -10.91
CA LYS A 38 -1.68 3.98 -11.71
C LYS A 38 -0.50 3.18 -11.15
N PRO A 39 0.27 2.48 -12.00
CA PRO A 39 1.45 1.75 -11.54
C PRO A 39 2.44 2.64 -10.79
N GLU A 40 2.62 3.89 -11.21
CA GLU A 40 3.56 4.83 -10.62
C GLU A 40 3.20 5.16 -9.16
N ASP A 41 1.92 5.37 -8.88
CA ASP A 41 1.40 5.64 -7.54
C ASP A 41 1.56 4.41 -6.63
N VAL A 42 1.35 3.21 -7.19
CA VAL A 42 1.51 1.93 -6.46
C VAL A 42 2.99 1.70 -6.10
N GLU A 43 3.91 1.97 -7.01
CA GLU A 43 5.35 1.82 -6.76
C GLU A 43 5.90 2.83 -5.76
N ALA A 44 5.44 4.09 -5.84
CA ALA A 44 5.79 5.09 -4.85
C ALA A 44 5.35 4.65 -3.44
N LEU A 45 4.15 4.07 -3.33
CA LEU A 45 3.64 3.57 -2.06
C LEU A 45 4.41 2.33 -1.56
N LEU A 46 4.79 1.40 -2.46
CA LEU A 46 5.59 0.23 -2.10
C LEU A 46 6.88 0.64 -1.37
N THR A 47 7.59 1.62 -1.93
CA THR A 47 8.82 2.17 -1.33
C THR A 47 8.57 2.67 0.10
N ILE A 48 7.49 3.42 0.31
CA ILE A 48 7.12 3.95 1.64
C ILE A 48 6.77 2.81 2.61
N VAL A 49 5.99 1.82 2.16
CA VAL A 49 5.59 0.67 2.98
C VAL A 49 6.81 -0.15 3.41
N GLU A 50 7.77 -0.37 2.52
CA GLU A 50 9.01 -1.07 2.85
C GLU A 50 9.86 -0.32 3.87
N LEU A 51 10.00 1.00 3.73
CA LEU A 51 10.70 1.84 4.71
C LEU A 51 10.03 1.73 6.09
N GLN A 52 8.70 1.84 6.15
CA GLN A 52 7.95 1.70 7.42
C GLN A 52 8.11 0.31 8.04
N ARG A 53 8.17 -0.76 7.24
CA ARG A 53 8.44 -2.12 7.73
C ARG A 53 9.86 -2.22 8.31
N LYS A 54 10.88 -1.68 7.63
CA LYS A 54 12.26 -1.64 8.11
C LYS A 54 12.38 -0.87 9.43
N GLU A 55 11.75 0.30 9.54
CA GLU A 55 11.72 1.10 10.76
C GLU A 55 11.08 0.35 11.95
N LYS A 56 9.95 -0.34 11.72
CA LYS A 56 9.31 -1.15 12.76
C LYS A 56 10.22 -2.28 13.25
N ILE A 57 10.91 -2.97 12.34
CA ILE A 57 11.87 -4.02 12.68
C ILE A 57 13.02 -3.43 13.52
N LEU A 58 13.56 -2.28 13.13
CA LEU A 58 14.65 -1.63 13.87
C LEU A 58 14.21 -1.22 15.28
N LYS A 59 13.03 -0.59 15.41
CA LYS A 59 12.48 -0.23 16.72
C LYS A 59 12.25 -1.45 17.62
N SER A 60 11.74 -2.55 17.05
CA SER A 60 11.55 -3.80 17.80
C SER A 60 12.88 -4.40 18.29
N LYS A 61 13.99 -4.24 17.57
CA LYS A 61 15.30 -4.74 17.98
C LYS A 61 15.92 -3.91 19.10
N ASN A 62 15.76 -2.58 19.06
CA ASN A 62 16.29 -1.68 20.09
C ASN A 62 15.55 -1.76 21.44
N ILE A 63 14.33 -2.30 21.48
CA ILE A 63 13.60 -2.54 22.74
C ILE A 63 14.06 -3.84 23.43
N ASN A 64 14.80 -4.70 22.72
CA ASN A 64 15.32 -5.98 23.23
C ASN A 64 16.84 -5.95 23.52
N LEU A 65 17.45 -4.76 23.60
CA LEU A 65 18.83 -4.53 24.05
C LEU A 65 18.80 -3.58 25.26
#